data_AF-Q0UTP5-F1
#
_entry.id   AF-Q0UTP5-F1
#
_cell.length_a   1.000
_cell.length_b   1.000
_cell.length_c   1.000
_cell.angle_alpha   90.00
_cell.angle_beta   90.00
_cell.angle_gamma   90.00
#
_symmetry.space_group_name_H-M   'P 1'
#
loop_
_entity.id
_entity.type
_entity.pdbx_description
1 polymer ?
#
loop_
_entity_poly.entity_id
_entity_poly.type
_entity_poly.pdbx_seq_one_letter_code
_entity_poly.pdbx_strand_id
1 'polypeptide(L)'
;MALRSRGIITLMVFAGLLACVAASYLDLSTIPHVETSTFMQEHYRYATTPTQMFPPHLLAEVSKINYLRLQAKSKKEITEDHLLDEAYNILESIEAFSPEESTQSKFSSKEDWIRIAILYRSATALYCILSLQSVSVFPENSALRATCVTHGQVLLHHLPEGLSSARTKRFMLWPLVLLGVEAVHSGMATRDFVSKQLPELSRSVGTSIPLTAQSVLQSFWASGLNRWDTCFDRPYPFTMQIAVDVSRVSAP
;
A
#
# COMPACT_ATOMS: atom_id res chain seq x y z
N MET A 1 30.90 14.73 -6.40
CA MET A 1 30.50 13.32 -6.66
C MET A 1 29.37 12.82 -5.73
N ALA A 2 29.26 13.31 -4.49
CA ALA A 2 28.20 12.91 -3.53
C ALA A 2 26.76 13.40 -3.85
N LEU A 3 26.59 14.47 -4.64
CA LEU A 3 25.25 14.99 -5.02
C LEU A 3 24.50 14.08 -6.01
N ARG A 4 25.24 13.34 -6.86
CA ARG A 4 24.66 12.50 -7.93
C ARG A 4 24.07 11.19 -7.39
N SER A 5 24.64 10.69 -6.29
CA SER A 5 24.14 9.51 -5.56
C SER A 5 22.83 9.80 -4.83
N ARG A 6 22.66 11.00 -4.25
CA ARG A 6 21.41 11.40 -3.56
C ARG A 6 20.20 11.49 -4.50
N GLY A 7 20.39 11.95 -5.75
CA GLY A 7 19.31 12.02 -6.75
C GLY A 7 18.78 10.64 -7.16
N ILE A 8 19.67 9.65 -7.25
CA ILE A 8 19.32 8.26 -7.59
C ILE A 8 18.64 7.56 -6.40
N ILE A 9 19.06 7.86 -5.16
CA ILE A 9 18.48 7.32 -3.93
C ILE A 9 17.05 7.84 -3.71
N THR A 10 16.79 9.12 -3.98
CA THR A 10 15.43 9.66 -3.98
C THR A 10 14.58 8.93 -5.03
N LEU A 11 15.13 8.70 -6.24
CA LEU A 11 14.46 7.97 -7.33
C LEU A 11 14.10 6.51 -6.95
N MET A 12 14.89 5.85 -6.10
CA MET A 12 14.63 4.48 -5.62
C MET A 12 13.56 4.44 -4.51
N VAL A 13 13.49 5.44 -3.64
CA VAL A 13 12.35 5.61 -2.70
C VAL A 13 11.08 5.98 -3.45
N PHE A 14 11.19 6.77 -4.54
CA PHE A 14 10.12 6.99 -5.51
C PHE A 14 9.63 5.67 -6.13
N ALA A 15 10.54 4.74 -6.46
CA ALA A 15 10.20 3.43 -7.03
C ALA A 15 9.47 2.50 -6.04
N GLY A 16 9.79 2.56 -4.75
CA GLY A 16 9.15 1.72 -3.72
C GLY A 16 7.66 2.02 -3.51
N LEU A 17 7.25 3.28 -3.63
CA LEU A 17 5.84 3.72 -3.58
C LEU A 17 5.13 3.58 -4.94
N LEU A 18 5.87 3.72 -6.05
CA LEU A 18 5.39 3.38 -7.40
C LEU A 18 5.05 1.88 -7.52
N ALA A 19 5.75 1.01 -6.79
CA ALA A 19 5.59 -0.44 -6.86
C ALA A 19 4.28 -0.99 -6.23
N CYS A 20 3.56 -0.25 -5.38
CA CYS A 20 2.33 -0.75 -4.74
C CYS A 20 1.18 -1.06 -5.73
N VAL A 21 1.20 -0.47 -6.94
CA VAL A 21 0.18 -0.68 -7.99
C VAL A 21 0.80 -0.90 -9.37
N ALA A 22 2.07 -0.54 -9.59
CA ALA A 22 2.76 -0.74 -10.87
C ALA A 22 3.52 -2.07 -11.00
N ALA A 23 3.65 -2.87 -9.93
CA ALA A 23 4.46 -4.09 -9.95
C ALA A 23 3.98 -5.18 -10.93
N SER A 24 2.74 -5.07 -11.45
CA SER A 24 2.29 -5.95 -12.54
C SER A 24 3.03 -5.74 -13.87
N TYR A 25 3.79 -4.65 -14.04
CA TYR A 25 4.36 -4.24 -15.34
C TYR A 25 5.82 -3.75 -15.31
N LEU A 26 6.40 -3.52 -14.14
CA LEU A 26 7.84 -3.23 -14.06
C LEU A 26 8.61 -4.57 -14.06
N ASP A 27 9.33 -4.82 -15.15
CA ASP A 27 10.23 -5.96 -15.29
C ASP A 27 11.42 -5.79 -14.32
N LEU A 28 11.19 -6.20 -13.07
CA LEU A 28 12.14 -6.19 -11.96
C LEU A 28 13.15 -7.34 -12.04
N SER A 29 13.22 -8.07 -13.16
CA SER A 29 14.13 -9.20 -13.39
C SER A 29 15.63 -8.85 -13.30
N THR A 30 15.97 -7.56 -13.22
CA THR A 30 17.36 -7.07 -13.20
C THR A 30 17.88 -6.66 -11.82
N ILE A 31 17.07 -6.75 -10.74
CA ILE A 31 17.54 -6.39 -9.39
C ILE A 31 17.72 -7.65 -8.53
N PRO A 32 18.94 -7.97 -8.05
CA PRO A 32 19.18 -9.07 -7.11
C PRO A 32 18.34 -8.90 -5.83
N HIS A 33 17.37 -9.79 -5.66
CA HIS A 33 16.25 -9.64 -4.71
C HIS A 33 16.65 -9.82 -3.23
N VAL A 34 17.74 -10.54 -2.95
CA VAL A 34 18.16 -10.88 -1.58
C VAL A 34 18.97 -9.74 -0.94
N GLU A 35 19.78 -9.02 -1.70
CA GLU A 35 20.52 -7.86 -1.20
C GLU A 35 19.60 -6.66 -0.95
N THR A 36 18.44 -6.61 -1.61
CA THR A 36 17.50 -5.48 -1.50
C THR A 36 16.74 -5.49 -0.17
N SER A 37 16.40 -6.65 0.40
CA SER A 37 15.64 -6.73 1.67
C SER A 37 16.46 -6.24 2.86
N THR A 38 17.70 -6.71 3.00
CA THR A 38 18.62 -6.27 4.04
C THR A 38 19.07 -4.84 3.79
N PHE A 39 19.39 -4.45 2.55
CA PHE A 39 19.76 -3.08 2.20
C PHE A 39 18.64 -2.07 2.48
N MET A 40 17.38 -2.40 2.15
CA MET A 40 16.23 -1.54 2.47
C MET A 40 16.05 -1.43 3.98
N GLN A 41 16.10 -2.55 4.72
CA GLN A 41 15.92 -2.55 6.17
C GLN A 41 17.03 -1.79 6.91
N GLU A 42 18.29 -1.95 6.49
CA GLU A 42 19.45 -1.23 7.01
C GLU A 42 19.33 0.27 6.67
N HIS A 43 19.03 0.63 5.42
CA HIS A 43 18.99 2.03 4.98
C HIS A 43 17.80 2.80 5.57
N TYR A 44 16.62 2.17 5.69
CA TYR A 44 15.46 2.77 6.38
C TYR A 44 15.65 2.87 7.90
N ARG A 45 16.54 2.08 8.49
CA ARG A 45 16.92 2.18 9.91
C ARG A 45 17.85 3.38 10.17
N TYR A 46 18.69 3.75 9.20
CA TYR A 46 19.66 4.86 9.31
C TYR A 46 19.19 6.20 8.70
N ALA A 47 18.14 6.21 7.87
CA ALA A 47 17.54 7.45 7.37
C ALA A 47 16.77 8.18 8.48
N THR A 48 17.48 9.03 9.22
CA THR A 48 16.92 10.00 10.18
C THR A 48 16.22 11.17 9.48
N THR A 49 15.38 10.89 8.48
CA THR A 49 14.47 11.88 7.90
C THR A 49 13.08 11.78 8.53
N PRO A 50 12.35 12.89 8.73
CA PRO A 50 11.01 12.89 9.37
C PRO A 50 9.89 12.19 8.57
N THR A 51 10.22 11.37 7.57
CA THR A 51 9.35 11.00 6.44
C THR A 51 9.20 9.50 6.23
N GLN A 52 9.24 8.68 7.28
CA GLN A 52 8.73 7.30 7.19
C GLN A 52 7.20 7.32 7.13
N MET A 53 6.70 7.50 5.91
CA MET A 53 5.28 7.62 5.53
C MET A 53 4.56 6.26 5.52
N PHE A 54 5.31 5.16 5.47
CA PHE A 54 4.84 3.78 5.43
C PHE A 54 5.61 2.96 6.48
N PRO A 55 4.97 2.13 7.31
CA PRO A 55 5.68 1.27 8.26
C PRO A 55 6.65 0.32 7.54
N PRO A 56 7.98 0.36 7.81
CA PRO A 56 8.98 -0.36 7.01
C PRO A 56 8.74 -1.86 6.90
N HIS A 57 8.25 -2.49 7.97
CA HIS A 57 7.88 -3.90 7.98
C HIS A 57 6.83 -4.21 6.91
N LEU A 58 5.72 -3.47 6.91
CA LEU A 58 4.65 -3.65 5.94
C LEU A 58 5.10 -3.36 4.50
N LEU A 59 6.06 -2.44 4.31
CA LEU A 59 6.63 -2.16 2.99
C LEU A 59 7.43 -3.35 2.45
N ALA A 60 8.15 -4.05 3.32
CA ALA A 60 8.83 -5.29 2.96
C ALA A 60 7.82 -6.37 2.53
N GLU A 61 6.70 -6.51 3.25
CA GLU A 61 5.64 -7.45 2.89
C GLU A 61 4.98 -7.10 1.56
N VAL A 62 4.69 -5.82 1.27
CA VAL A 62 4.22 -5.38 -0.05
C VAL A 62 5.18 -5.80 -1.16
N SER A 63 6.49 -5.66 -0.91
CA SER A 63 7.52 -6.03 -1.89
C SER A 63 7.53 -7.54 -2.15
N LYS A 64 7.35 -8.36 -1.10
CA LYS A 64 7.21 -9.81 -1.24
C LYS A 64 5.93 -10.19 -2.01
N ILE A 65 4.79 -9.57 -1.70
CA ILE A 65 3.52 -9.78 -2.44
C ILE A 65 3.72 -9.54 -3.94
N ASN A 66 4.38 -8.43 -4.29
CA ASN A 66 4.69 -8.08 -5.67
C ASN A 66 5.59 -9.12 -6.35
N TYR A 67 6.61 -9.59 -5.64
CA TYR A 67 7.51 -10.62 -6.14
C TYR A 67 6.79 -11.96 -6.36
N LEU A 68 5.90 -12.37 -5.45
CA LEU A 68 5.05 -13.56 -5.63
C LEU A 68 4.13 -13.43 -6.85
N ARG A 69 3.51 -12.25 -7.03
CA ARG A 69 2.68 -11.98 -8.23
C ARG A 69 3.47 -12.10 -9.52
N LEU A 70 4.71 -11.61 -9.54
CA LEU A 70 5.60 -11.73 -10.70
C LEU A 70 5.96 -13.19 -10.96
N GLN A 71 6.32 -13.95 -9.93
CA GLN A 71 6.64 -15.38 -10.04
C GLN A 71 5.47 -16.18 -10.61
N ALA A 72 4.27 -15.99 -10.06
CA ALA A 72 3.05 -16.65 -10.52
C ALA A 72 2.75 -16.40 -12.01
N LYS A 73 2.99 -15.17 -12.48
CA LYS A 73 2.83 -14.82 -13.91
C LYS A 73 3.92 -15.40 -14.80
N SER A 74 5.14 -15.54 -14.28
CA SER A 74 6.32 -15.93 -15.06
C SER A 74 6.37 -17.41 -15.45
N LYS A 75 5.46 -18.26 -14.94
CA LYS A 75 5.42 -19.73 -15.18
C LYS A 75 6.77 -20.44 -15.02
N LYS A 76 7.65 -19.92 -14.15
CA LYS A 76 8.87 -20.65 -13.75
C LYS A 76 8.46 -21.97 -13.08
N GLU A 77 9.36 -22.96 -13.10
CA GLU A 77 9.21 -24.26 -12.41
C GLU A 77 9.19 -24.11 -10.88
N ILE A 78 8.28 -23.29 -10.36
CA ILE A 78 8.01 -23.12 -8.94
C ILE A 78 6.69 -23.82 -8.69
N THR A 79 6.70 -24.80 -7.80
CA THR A 79 5.51 -25.56 -7.44
C THR A 79 4.46 -24.62 -6.84
N GLU A 80 3.20 -24.78 -7.25
CA GLU A 80 2.07 -23.98 -6.75
C GLU A 80 1.98 -23.99 -5.22
N ASP A 81 2.28 -25.13 -4.60
CA ASP A 81 2.32 -25.30 -3.13
C ASP A 81 3.30 -24.33 -2.45
N HIS A 82 4.50 -24.13 -3.04
CA HIS A 82 5.50 -23.22 -2.46
C HIS A 82 5.03 -21.75 -2.54
N LEU A 83 4.35 -21.36 -3.61
CA LEU A 83 3.81 -20.01 -3.73
C LEU A 83 2.68 -19.76 -2.73
N LEU A 84 1.85 -20.79 -2.48
CA LEU A 84 0.76 -20.74 -1.51
C LEU A 84 1.29 -20.63 -0.07
N ASP A 85 2.28 -21.43 0.30
CA ASP A 85 2.90 -21.40 1.63
C ASP A 85 3.53 -20.03 1.91
N GLU A 86 4.29 -19.49 0.95
CA GLU A 86 4.90 -18.17 1.08
C GLU A 86 3.84 -17.06 1.17
N ALA A 87 2.71 -17.19 0.46
CA ALA A 87 1.61 -16.24 0.55
C ALA A 87 0.99 -16.23 1.96
N TYR A 88 0.75 -17.40 2.57
CA TYR A 88 0.26 -17.48 3.94
C TYR A 88 1.26 -16.94 4.96
N ASN A 89 2.56 -17.22 4.79
CA ASN A 89 3.62 -16.67 5.65
C ASN A 89 3.62 -15.12 5.62
N ILE A 90 3.45 -14.53 4.44
CA ILE A 90 3.34 -13.07 4.30
C ILE A 90 2.07 -12.55 5.00
N LEU A 91 0.92 -13.20 4.81
CA LEU A 91 -0.32 -12.80 5.47
C LEU A 91 -0.20 -12.88 6.99
N GLU A 92 0.36 -13.96 7.52
CA GLU A 92 0.62 -14.13 8.97
C GLU A 92 1.57 -13.05 9.49
N SER A 93 2.64 -12.73 8.76
CA SER A 93 3.56 -11.63 9.09
C SER A 93 2.83 -10.27 9.17
N ILE A 94 1.93 -9.99 8.23
CA ILE A 94 1.09 -8.78 8.24
C ILE A 94 0.13 -8.77 9.44
N GLU A 95 -0.45 -9.93 9.78
CA GLU A 95 -1.36 -10.07 10.93
C GLU A 95 -0.63 -10.01 12.28
N ALA A 96 0.62 -10.45 12.34
CA ALA A 96 1.48 -10.35 13.52
C ALA A 96 2.05 -8.93 13.74
N PHE A 97 1.99 -8.05 12.71
CA PHE A 97 2.48 -6.68 12.83
C PHE A 97 1.76 -5.93 13.95
N SER A 98 2.53 -5.38 14.89
CA SER A 98 2.07 -4.60 16.04
C SER A 98 2.12 -3.09 15.75
N PRO A 99 0.95 -2.42 15.57
CA PRO A 99 0.88 -0.97 15.38
C PRO A 99 1.52 -0.19 16.54
N GLU A 100 1.30 -0.64 17.77
CA GLU A 100 1.79 -0.01 18.99
C GLU A 100 3.31 -0.06 19.07
N GLU A 101 3.91 -1.22 18.80
CA GLU A 101 5.37 -1.39 18.81
C GLU A 101 6.04 -0.59 17.70
N SER A 102 5.44 -0.60 16.50
CA SER A 102 5.99 0.11 15.33
C SER A 102 6.04 1.64 15.50
N THR A 103 5.32 2.18 16.48
CA THR A 103 5.17 3.62 16.73
C THR A 103 5.79 4.09 18.04
N GLN A 104 6.44 3.20 18.80
CA GLN A 104 7.03 3.53 20.12
C GLN A 104 8.03 4.69 20.09
N SER A 105 8.78 4.84 18.98
CA SER A 105 9.77 5.91 18.80
C SER A 105 9.16 7.26 18.38
N LYS A 106 7.84 7.33 18.14
CA LYS A 106 7.12 8.54 17.74
C LYS A 106 6.54 9.25 18.97
N PHE A 107 7.36 10.10 19.59
CA PHE A 107 7.00 10.78 20.86
C PHE A 107 5.91 11.85 20.72
N SER A 108 5.74 12.48 19.56
CA SER A 108 4.61 13.38 19.29
C SER A 108 3.55 12.66 18.46
N SER A 109 2.28 12.89 18.81
CA SER A 109 1.14 12.39 18.04
C SER A 109 1.06 10.85 17.96
N LYS A 110 1.40 10.16 19.05
CA LYS A 110 1.43 8.69 19.13
C LYS A 110 0.13 8.04 18.62
N GLU A 111 -1.03 8.56 19.03
CA GLU A 111 -2.34 8.05 18.61
C GLU A 111 -2.57 8.15 17.09
N ASP A 112 -2.16 9.26 16.47
CA ASP A 112 -2.24 9.44 15.02
C ASP A 112 -1.38 8.39 14.29
N TRP A 113 -0.17 8.14 14.79
CA TRP A 113 0.74 7.17 14.20
C TRP A 113 0.26 5.73 14.39
N ILE A 114 -0.29 5.38 15.56
CA ILE A 114 -0.92 4.07 15.80
C ILE A 114 -2.06 3.86 14.81
N ARG A 115 -2.93 4.87 14.63
CA ARG A 115 -4.04 4.82 13.68
C ARG A 115 -3.57 4.62 12.25
N ILE A 116 -2.54 5.35 11.83
CA ILE A 116 -1.91 5.15 10.51
C ILE A 116 -1.40 3.71 10.39
N ALA A 117 -0.70 3.18 11.41
CA ALA A 117 -0.19 1.82 11.38
C ALA A 117 -1.31 0.76 11.28
N ILE A 118 -2.44 0.94 11.99
CA ILE A 118 -3.64 0.07 11.89
C ILE A 118 -4.20 0.09 10.46
N LEU A 119 -4.37 1.29 9.89
CA LEU A 119 -4.88 1.46 8.53
C LEU A 119 -3.97 0.80 7.49
N TYR A 120 -2.66 0.98 7.62
CA TYR A 120 -1.69 0.39 6.69
C TYR A 120 -1.58 -1.13 6.83
N ARG A 121 -1.68 -1.68 8.05
CA ARG A 121 -1.76 -3.13 8.26
C ARG A 121 -2.97 -3.70 7.53
N SER A 122 -4.15 -3.11 7.73
CA SER A 122 -5.38 -3.59 7.12
C SER A 122 -5.41 -3.43 5.59
N ALA A 123 -4.90 -2.31 5.09
CA ALA A 123 -4.72 -2.10 3.66
C ALA A 123 -3.75 -3.13 3.05
N THR A 124 -2.62 -3.41 3.71
CA THR A 124 -1.64 -4.39 3.23
C THR A 124 -2.21 -5.82 3.24
N ALA A 125 -3.01 -6.19 4.24
CA ALA A 125 -3.69 -7.49 4.28
C ALA A 125 -4.70 -7.63 3.13
N LEU A 126 -5.52 -6.60 2.88
CA LEU A 126 -6.42 -6.59 1.71
C LEU A 126 -5.64 -6.70 0.40
N TYR A 127 -4.55 -5.95 0.26
CA TYR A 127 -3.69 -6.03 -0.91
C TYR A 127 -3.14 -7.44 -1.11
N CYS A 128 -2.59 -8.06 -0.06
CA CYS A 128 -2.07 -9.42 -0.08
C CYS A 128 -3.12 -10.40 -0.64
N ILE A 129 -4.31 -10.44 -0.02
CA ILE A 129 -5.35 -11.40 -0.37
C ILE A 129 -5.89 -11.13 -1.78
N LEU A 130 -6.38 -9.92 -2.05
CA LEU A 130 -7.08 -9.61 -3.30
C LEU A 130 -6.14 -9.69 -4.51
N SER A 131 -4.90 -9.24 -4.35
CA SER A 131 -3.93 -9.26 -5.44
C SER A 131 -3.44 -10.69 -5.70
N LEU A 132 -3.16 -11.51 -4.69
CA LEU A 132 -2.69 -12.89 -4.90
C LEU A 132 -3.79 -13.82 -5.39
N GLN A 133 -5.06 -13.59 -5.03
CA GLN A 133 -6.22 -14.29 -5.63
C GLN A 133 -6.32 -14.00 -7.13
N SER A 134 -6.03 -12.76 -7.54
CA SER A 134 -6.14 -12.36 -8.96
C SER A 134 -5.12 -13.07 -9.88
N VAL A 135 -4.00 -13.54 -9.33
CA VAL A 135 -3.00 -14.35 -10.03
C VAL A 135 -3.05 -15.84 -9.65
N SER A 136 -4.14 -16.27 -9.01
CA SER A 136 -4.40 -17.65 -8.59
C SER A 136 -3.38 -18.24 -7.60
N VAL A 137 -2.64 -17.40 -6.87
CA VAL A 137 -1.75 -17.88 -5.78
C VAL A 137 -2.59 -18.22 -4.55
N PHE A 138 -3.47 -17.32 -4.13
CA PHE A 138 -4.43 -17.63 -3.07
C PHE A 138 -5.72 -18.22 -3.66
N PRO A 139 -6.33 -19.20 -2.98
CA PRO A 139 -7.65 -19.68 -3.35
C PRO A 139 -8.74 -18.66 -3.00
N GLU A 140 -9.87 -18.72 -3.71
CA GLU A 140 -11.08 -18.00 -3.35
C GLU A 140 -11.90 -18.85 -2.36
N ASN A 141 -11.66 -18.66 -1.06
CA ASN A 141 -12.37 -19.38 0.01
C ASN A 141 -13.02 -18.44 1.04
N SER A 142 -13.92 -18.98 1.86
CA SER A 142 -14.68 -18.23 2.85
C SER A 142 -13.81 -17.64 3.97
N ALA A 143 -12.73 -18.32 4.35
CA ALA A 143 -11.82 -17.86 5.40
C ALA A 143 -11.09 -16.57 4.99
N LEU A 144 -10.42 -16.57 3.83
CA LEU A 144 -9.77 -15.39 3.27
C LEU A 144 -10.78 -14.27 2.98
N ARG A 145 -12.01 -14.63 2.60
CA ARG A 145 -13.05 -13.62 2.44
C ARG A 145 -13.44 -12.96 3.76
N ALA A 146 -13.61 -13.74 4.83
CA ALA A 146 -13.89 -13.20 6.17
C ALA A 146 -12.75 -12.29 6.67
N THR A 147 -11.49 -12.64 6.38
CA THR A 147 -10.33 -11.76 6.65
C THR A 147 -10.44 -10.43 5.90
N CYS A 148 -10.81 -10.44 4.62
CA CYS A 148 -11.03 -9.19 3.88
C CYS A 148 -12.19 -8.35 4.44
N VAL A 149 -13.31 -8.97 4.81
CA VAL A 149 -14.43 -8.26 5.44
C VAL A 149 -13.98 -7.59 6.74
N THR A 150 -13.22 -8.31 7.56
CA THR A 150 -12.68 -7.78 8.82
C THR A 150 -11.80 -6.57 8.59
N HIS A 151 -10.82 -6.66 7.67
CA HIS A 151 -9.96 -5.53 7.35
C HIS A 151 -10.69 -4.37 6.67
N GLY A 152 -11.68 -4.65 5.82
CA GLY A 152 -12.55 -3.64 5.23
C GLY A 152 -13.32 -2.85 6.30
N GLN A 153 -13.83 -3.53 7.33
CA GLN A 153 -14.49 -2.88 8.46
C GLN A 153 -13.53 -2.03 9.29
N VAL A 154 -12.31 -2.53 9.56
CA VAL A 154 -11.27 -1.74 10.25
C VAL A 154 -10.94 -0.47 9.47
N LEU A 155 -10.76 -0.57 8.15
CA LEU A 155 -10.53 0.60 7.30
C LEU A 155 -11.70 1.59 7.36
N LEU A 156 -12.93 1.11 7.19
CA LEU A 156 -14.13 1.95 7.23
C LEU A 156 -14.31 2.64 8.58
N HIS A 157 -13.93 1.99 9.67
CA HIS A 157 -14.01 2.54 11.03
C HIS A 157 -12.98 3.67 11.27
N HIS A 158 -11.73 3.49 10.84
CA HIS A 158 -10.63 4.43 11.18
C HIS A 158 -10.36 5.52 10.13
N LEU A 159 -10.77 5.31 8.88
CA LEU A 159 -10.57 6.28 7.80
C LEU A 159 -11.21 7.65 8.07
N PRO A 160 -12.45 7.76 8.62
CA PRO A 160 -13.07 9.06 8.88
C PRO A 160 -12.22 9.99 9.75
N GLU A 161 -11.64 9.51 10.86
CA GLU A 161 -10.79 10.38 11.70
C GLU A 161 -9.45 10.67 11.02
N GLY A 162 -8.88 9.68 10.33
CA GLY A 162 -7.64 9.85 9.57
C GLY A 162 -7.76 10.90 8.45
N LEU A 163 -8.92 10.99 7.78
CA LEU A 163 -9.23 11.96 6.73
C LEU A 163 -9.57 13.34 7.27
N SER A 164 -10.12 13.42 8.49
CA SER A 164 -10.50 14.68 9.14
C SER A 164 -9.29 15.46 9.68
N SER A 165 -8.21 14.77 10.08
CA SER A 165 -7.01 15.42 10.62
C SER A 165 -6.05 15.87 9.51
N ALA A 166 -5.67 17.15 9.54
CA ALA A 166 -4.68 17.72 8.61
C ALA A 166 -3.30 17.04 8.70
N ARG A 167 -2.96 16.47 9.86
CA ARG A 167 -1.69 15.77 10.09
C ARG A 167 -1.66 14.40 9.42
N THR A 168 -2.80 13.70 9.42
CA THR A 168 -2.89 12.30 9.00
C THR A 168 -3.47 12.12 7.59
N LYS A 169 -4.28 13.06 7.10
CA LYS A 169 -5.02 12.88 5.83
C LYS A 169 -4.16 12.54 4.62
N ARG A 170 -2.93 13.04 4.57
CA ARG A 170 -1.97 12.75 3.49
C ARG A 170 -1.54 11.28 3.40
N PHE A 171 -1.81 10.48 4.44
CA PHE A 171 -1.51 9.06 4.49
C PHE A 171 -2.72 8.19 4.10
N MET A 172 -3.89 8.80 3.85
CA MET A 172 -5.14 8.05 3.74
C MET A 172 -5.44 7.54 2.32
N LEU A 173 -4.74 8.04 1.29
CA LEU A 173 -5.05 7.67 -0.10
C LEU A 173 -4.98 6.16 -0.29
N TRP A 174 -3.87 5.54 0.11
CA TRP A 174 -3.69 4.11 -0.16
C TRP A 174 -4.73 3.26 0.58
N PRO A 175 -4.92 3.38 1.90
CA PRO A 175 -6.01 2.70 2.61
C PRO A 175 -7.40 2.96 2.01
N LEU A 176 -7.68 4.19 1.56
CA LEU A 176 -8.95 4.54 0.93
C LEU A 176 -9.15 3.83 -0.43
N VAL A 177 -8.08 3.67 -1.22
CA VAL A 177 -8.12 2.90 -2.47
C VAL A 177 -8.43 1.43 -2.19
N LEU A 178 -7.76 0.78 -1.23
CA LEU A 178 -8.05 -0.63 -0.91
C LEU A 178 -9.47 -0.82 -0.40
N LEU A 179 -9.95 0.10 0.45
CA LEU A 179 -11.35 0.07 0.87
C LEU A 179 -12.27 0.18 -0.35
N GLY A 180 -11.93 1.02 -1.32
CA GLY A 180 -12.66 1.14 -2.59
C GLY A 180 -12.68 -0.15 -3.41
N VAL A 181 -11.58 -0.89 -3.45
CA VAL A 181 -11.54 -2.21 -4.12
C VAL A 181 -12.44 -3.18 -3.37
N GLU A 182 -12.31 -3.27 -2.05
CA GLU A 182 -13.12 -4.18 -1.22
C GLU A 182 -14.61 -3.80 -1.21
N ALA A 183 -14.96 -2.52 -1.45
CA ALA A 183 -16.33 -2.04 -1.56
C ALA A 183 -17.14 -2.70 -2.70
N VAL A 184 -16.48 -3.40 -3.62
CA VAL A 184 -17.20 -4.25 -4.59
C VAL A 184 -18.01 -5.33 -3.86
N HIS A 185 -17.50 -5.86 -2.75
CA HIS A 185 -18.13 -6.86 -1.89
C HIS A 185 -18.94 -6.25 -0.74
N SER A 186 -18.52 -5.08 -0.21
CA SER A 186 -19.12 -4.50 1.01
C SER A 186 -20.40 -3.67 0.79
N GLY A 187 -20.80 -3.42 -0.46
CA GLY A 187 -22.06 -2.76 -0.81
C GLY A 187 -21.99 -1.25 -1.07
N MET A 188 -23.16 -0.65 -1.38
CA MET A 188 -23.28 0.71 -1.90
C MET A 188 -22.79 1.79 -0.92
N ALA A 189 -23.06 1.64 0.38
CA ALA A 189 -22.67 2.62 1.40
C ALA A 189 -21.14 2.84 1.45
N THR A 190 -20.35 1.77 1.34
CA THR A 190 -18.88 1.86 1.30
C THR A 190 -18.41 2.53 0.02
N ARG A 191 -19.03 2.24 -1.12
CA ARG A 191 -18.73 2.89 -2.41
C ARG A 191 -19.02 4.39 -2.35
N ASP A 192 -20.15 4.79 -1.76
CA ASP A 192 -20.54 6.18 -1.58
C ASP A 192 -19.55 6.93 -0.66
N PHE A 193 -19.15 6.30 0.44
CA PHE A 193 -18.11 6.84 1.33
C PHE A 193 -16.81 7.11 0.57
N VAL A 194 -16.28 6.11 -0.14
CA VAL A 194 -15.02 6.24 -0.90
C VAL A 194 -15.14 7.29 -2.01
N SER A 195 -16.26 7.27 -2.76
CA SER A 195 -16.54 8.22 -3.83
C SER A 195 -16.61 9.66 -3.33
N LYS A 196 -17.14 9.89 -2.13
CA LYS A 196 -17.16 11.22 -1.51
C LYS A 196 -15.78 11.66 -1.03
N GLN A 197 -15.01 10.77 -0.42
CA GLN A 197 -13.73 11.11 0.22
C GLN A 197 -12.60 11.38 -0.78
N LEU A 198 -12.58 10.74 -1.95
CA LEU A 198 -11.50 10.92 -2.93
C LEU A 198 -11.40 12.36 -3.49
N PRO A 199 -12.49 13.03 -3.93
CA PRO A 199 -12.45 14.45 -4.30
C PRO A 199 -12.08 15.39 -3.15
N GLU A 200 -12.55 15.10 -1.93
CA GLU A 200 -12.16 15.86 -0.72
C GLU A 200 -10.66 15.76 -0.47
N LEU A 201 -10.10 14.56 -0.58
CA LEU A 201 -8.67 14.32 -0.42
C LEU A 201 -7.87 15.03 -1.52
N SER A 202 -8.30 14.95 -2.79
CA SER A 202 -7.66 15.66 -3.92
C SER A 202 -7.56 17.16 -3.67
N ARG A 203 -8.67 17.80 -3.27
CA ARG A 203 -8.69 19.23 -2.93
C ARG A 203 -7.74 19.55 -1.78
N SER A 204 -7.67 18.67 -0.79
CA SER A 204 -6.85 18.90 0.39
C SER A 204 -5.35 18.69 0.18
N VAL A 205 -4.94 17.80 -0.73
CA VAL A 205 -3.52 17.51 -1.01
C VAL A 205 -3.01 18.19 -2.28
N GLY A 206 -3.90 18.81 -3.06
CA GLY A 206 -3.52 19.56 -4.26
C GLY A 206 -3.00 18.70 -5.41
N THR A 207 -3.44 17.44 -5.52
CA THR A 207 -3.09 16.55 -6.64
C THR A 207 -4.32 15.92 -7.28
N SER A 208 -4.23 15.58 -8.56
CA SER A 208 -5.27 14.83 -9.28
C SER A 208 -5.28 13.33 -8.97
N ILE A 209 -4.28 12.82 -8.24
CA ILE A 209 -4.10 11.38 -7.99
C ILE A 209 -5.35 10.74 -7.34
N PRO A 210 -5.99 11.33 -6.31
CA PRO A 210 -7.23 10.78 -5.77
C PRO A 210 -8.40 10.80 -6.76
N LEU A 211 -8.45 11.75 -7.69
CA LEU A 211 -9.48 11.77 -8.75
C LEU A 211 -9.24 10.65 -9.78
N THR A 212 -7.98 10.37 -10.12
CA THR A 212 -7.62 9.21 -10.93
C THR A 212 -8.07 7.92 -10.24
N ALA A 213 -7.79 7.77 -8.94
CA ALA A 213 -8.25 6.62 -8.16
C ALA A 213 -9.78 6.52 -8.16
N GLN A 214 -10.50 7.64 -8.05
CA GLN A 214 -11.96 7.67 -8.11
C GLN A 214 -12.48 7.16 -9.46
N SER A 215 -11.92 7.65 -10.58
CA SER A 215 -12.33 7.22 -11.92
C SER A 215 -12.09 5.72 -12.13
N VAL A 216 -10.96 5.19 -11.65
CA VAL A 216 -10.65 3.76 -11.71
C VAL A 216 -11.65 2.94 -10.91
N LEU A 217 -11.91 3.33 -9.66
CA LEU A 217 -12.83 2.61 -8.78
C LEU A 217 -14.27 2.65 -9.28
N GLN A 218 -14.74 3.80 -9.78
CA GLN A 218 -16.10 3.92 -10.35
C GLN A 218 -16.26 3.06 -11.60
N SER A 219 -15.25 3.02 -12.48
CA SER A 219 -15.25 2.16 -13.65
C SER A 219 -15.26 0.68 -13.25
N PHE A 220 -14.46 0.31 -12.25
CA PHE A 220 -14.43 -1.03 -11.69
C PHE A 220 -15.80 -1.44 -11.10
N TRP A 221 -16.41 -0.60 -10.26
CA TRP A 221 -17.73 -0.88 -9.68
C TRP A 221 -18.83 -0.99 -10.75
N ALA A 222 -18.75 -0.21 -11.83
CA ALA A 222 -19.70 -0.26 -12.94
C ALA A 222 -19.52 -1.50 -13.83
N SER A 223 -18.30 -2.06 -13.89
CA SER A 223 -18.00 -3.24 -14.71
C SER A 223 -18.69 -4.52 -14.24
N GLY A 224 -19.10 -4.59 -12.97
CA GLY A 224 -19.61 -5.81 -12.35
C GLY A 224 -18.56 -6.88 -12.05
N LEU A 225 -17.29 -6.64 -12.41
CA LEU A 225 -16.15 -7.49 -12.08
C LEU A 225 -15.68 -7.21 -10.64
N ASN A 226 -14.96 -8.17 -10.06
CA ASN A 226 -14.57 -8.15 -8.65
C ASN A 226 -13.09 -8.51 -8.39
N ARG A 227 -12.27 -8.67 -9.44
CA ARG A 227 -10.86 -9.09 -9.32
C ARG A 227 -9.91 -7.88 -9.29
N TRP A 228 -8.80 -8.03 -8.57
CA TRP A 228 -7.76 -7.00 -8.49
C TRP A 228 -7.27 -6.53 -9.86
N ASP A 229 -6.88 -7.44 -10.75
CA ASP A 229 -6.32 -7.08 -12.06
C ASP A 229 -7.39 -6.51 -13.02
N THR A 230 -8.68 -6.66 -12.70
CA THR A 230 -9.77 -5.98 -13.44
C THR A 230 -9.98 -4.55 -12.95
N CYS A 231 -9.65 -4.26 -11.69
CA CYS A 231 -9.62 -2.90 -11.16
C CYS A 231 -8.36 -2.13 -11.62
N PHE A 232 -7.22 -2.81 -11.69
CA PHE A 232 -5.93 -2.21 -12.07
C PHE A 232 -5.37 -2.88 -13.32
N ASP A 233 -5.99 -2.53 -14.45
CA ASP A 233 -5.67 -3.01 -15.80
C ASP A 233 -4.35 -2.46 -16.38
N ARG A 234 -3.78 -1.45 -15.72
CA ARG A 234 -2.51 -0.81 -16.07
C ARG A 234 -1.83 -0.27 -14.80
N PRO A 235 -0.55 0.14 -14.88
CA PRO A 235 0.12 0.79 -13.76
C PRO A 235 -0.55 2.12 -13.40
N TYR A 236 -1.00 2.25 -12.15
CA TYR A 236 -1.47 3.53 -11.61
C TYR A 236 -0.52 4.02 -10.53
N PRO A 237 0.20 5.13 -10.72
CA PRO A 237 1.09 5.66 -9.69
C PRO A 237 0.27 6.40 -8.63
N PHE A 238 -0.35 5.67 -7.69
CA PHE A 238 -0.99 6.29 -6.52
C PHE A 238 0.06 6.69 -5.48
N THR A 239 0.87 7.69 -5.82
CA THR A 239 1.82 8.31 -4.90
C THR A 239 1.14 9.43 -4.12
N MET A 240 1.49 9.60 -2.85
CA MET A 240 1.15 10.82 -2.10
C MET A 240 2.36 11.75 -2.09
N GLN A 241 2.10 13.06 -2.12
CA GLN A 241 3.15 14.09 -2.11
C GLN A 241 4.13 13.84 -0.97
N ILE A 242 5.40 13.68 -1.34
CA ILE A 242 6.54 13.73 -0.43
C ILE A 242 6.65 15.18 0.01
N ALA A 243 6.28 15.49 1.25
CA ALA A 243 6.63 16.77 1.84
C ALA A 243 8.15 16.82 1.98
N VAL A 244 8.81 17.61 1.13
CA VAL A 244 10.23 17.92 1.27
C VAL A 244 10.35 18.95 2.39
N ASP A 245 11.15 18.63 3.41
CA ASP A 245 11.51 19.59 4.45
C ASP A 245 12.37 20.70 3.81
N VAL A 246 11.75 21.84 3.54
CA VAL A 246 12.41 23.04 3.01
C VAL A 246 13.01 23.91 4.11
N SER A 247 12.92 23.54 5.39
CA SER A 247 13.49 24.33 6.50
C SER A 247 15.01 24.51 6.38
N ARG A 248 15.69 23.66 5.60
CA ARG A 248 17.12 23.75 5.29
C ARG A 248 17.44 24.46 3.97
N VAL A 249 16.44 24.84 3.19
CA VAL A 249 16.61 25.57 1.91
C VAL A 249 16.50 27.08 2.12
N SER A 250 15.85 27.51 3.21
CA SER A 250 15.81 28.91 3.64
C SER A 250 16.84 29.17 4.73
N ALA A 251 18.11 29.19 4.35
CA ALA A 251 19.13 29.99 5.03
C ALA A 251 19.78 30.89 3.96
N PRO A 252 19.79 32.22 4.15
CA PRO A 252 20.43 33.15 3.21
C PRO A 252 21.95 32.93 3.12
#